data_AF-A0A9Q0C9C2-F1
#
_entry.id   AF-A0A9Q0C9C2-F1
#
_cell.length_a   1.000
_cell.length_b   1.000
_cell.length_c   1.000
_cell.angle_alpha   90.00
_cell.angle_beta   90.00
_cell.angle_gamma   90.00
#
_symmetry.space_group_name_H-M   'P 1'
#
loop_
_entity.id
_entity.type
_entity.pdbx_description
1 polymer ?
#
loop_
_entity_poly.entity_id
_entity_poly.type
_entity_poly.pdbx_seq_one_letter_code
_entity_poly.pdbx_strand_id
1 'polypeptide(L)'
;MASVDDTSRLFRIRRTVMQMLRDRGYLVVDHEVSMTKDEFVQKFGDPVRCEDLTINKALKNDLSQQEGELLFNVTNHVLVPEHQLLTTEEKKTLLERYTLKETQLPRIQVTDPVARYYGLKPGQVAKITRTSETAGRYITYRLAAVPDRKRVD
;
A
#
# COMPACT_ATOMS: atom_id res chain seq x y z
N MET A 1 13.79 -38.12 22.83
CA MET A 1 13.35 -37.20 23.90
C MET A 1 14.06 -35.88 23.64
N ALA A 2 13.31 -34.80 23.36
CA ALA A 2 13.94 -33.48 23.23
C ALA A 2 14.46 -33.06 24.61
N SER A 3 15.70 -32.60 24.66
CA SER A 3 16.37 -32.21 25.90
C SER A 3 15.92 -30.80 26.32
N VAL A 4 15.96 -30.50 27.62
CA VAL A 4 15.64 -29.15 28.17
C VAL A 4 16.42 -28.01 27.49
N ASP A 5 17.56 -28.33 26.85
CA ASP A 5 18.38 -27.42 26.06
C ASP A 5 17.71 -27.04 24.71
N ASP A 6 16.95 -27.96 24.11
CA ASP A 6 16.23 -27.75 22.86
C ASP A 6 15.15 -26.67 23.00
N THR A 7 14.42 -26.67 24.12
CA THR A 7 13.39 -25.66 24.43
C THR A 7 14.00 -24.26 24.55
N SER A 8 15.18 -24.15 25.19
CA SER A 8 15.93 -22.88 25.30
C SER A 8 16.41 -22.37 23.95
N ARG A 9 16.88 -23.28 23.08
CA ARG A 9 17.30 -22.96 21.72
C ARG A 9 16.12 -22.47 20.87
N LEU A 10 14.99 -23.17 20.91
CA LEU A 10 13.77 -22.82 20.18
C LEU A 10 13.21 -21.46 20.61
N PHE A 11 13.24 -21.16 21.91
CA PHE A 11 12.87 -19.84 22.43
C PHE A 11 13.73 -18.71 21.84
N ARG A 12 15.06 -18.88 21.83
CA ARG A 12 15.99 -17.88 21.27
C ARG A 12 15.77 -17.69 19.77
N ILE A 13 15.58 -18.79 19.03
CA ILE A 13 15.28 -18.75 17.59
C ILE A 13 13.97 -17.98 17.34
N ARG A 14 12.90 -18.31 18.06
CA ARG A 14 11.61 -17.64 17.91
C ARG A 14 11.69 -16.15 18.22
N ARG A 15 12.40 -15.76 19.29
CA ARG A 15 12.60 -14.34 19.65
C ARG A 15 13.28 -13.57 18.52
N THR A 16 14.34 -14.13 17.95
CA THR A 16 15.04 -13.51 16.82
C THR A 16 14.13 -13.43 15.58
N VAL A 17 13.38 -14.48 15.26
CA VAL A 17 12.43 -14.46 14.13
C VAL A 17 11.34 -13.41 14.32
N MET A 18 10.77 -13.27 15.52
CA MET A 18 9.76 -12.25 15.79
C MET A 18 10.32 -10.83 15.69
N GLN A 19 11.56 -10.61 16.15
CA GLN A 19 12.26 -9.34 15.96
C GLN A 19 12.49 -9.05 14.47
N MET A 20 12.98 -10.03 13.70
CA MET A 20 13.18 -9.88 12.26
C MET A 20 11.88 -9.57 11.50
N LEU A 21 10.77 -10.21 11.89
CA LEU A 21 9.46 -9.94 11.29
C LEU A 21 9.00 -8.52 11.59
N ARG A 22 9.21 -8.02 12.81
CA ARG A 22 8.93 -6.63 13.16
C ARG A 22 9.76 -5.65 12.32
N ASP A 23 11.07 -5.87 12.25
CA ASP A 23 11.99 -4.98 11.51
C ASP A 23 11.68 -4.95 10.01
N ARG A 24 11.13 -6.05 9.47
CA ARG A 24 10.63 -6.14 8.08
C ARG A 24 9.22 -5.57 7.89
N GLY A 25 8.62 -4.97 8.92
CA GLY A 25 7.31 -4.33 8.82
C GLY A 25 6.13 -5.30 8.85
N TYR A 26 6.27 -6.50 9.42
CA TYR A 26 5.11 -7.36 9.69
C TYR A 26 4.40 -6.95 10.98
N LEU A 27 3.11 -7.28 11.08
CA LEU A 27 2.29 -7.00 12.25
C LEU A 27 2.65 -7.91 13.44
N VAL A 28 3.69 -7.55 14.18
CA VAL A 28 4.15 -8.24 15.39
C VAL A 28 3.93 -7.35 16.60
N VAL A 29 3.20 -7.84 17.60
CA VAL A 29 2.86 -7.05 18.80
C VAL A 29 4.03 -7.05 19.79
N ASP A 30 4.14 -6.01 20.62
CA ASP A 30 5.21 -5.88 21.62
C ASP A 30 5.35 -7.07 22.56
N HIS A 31 4.23 -7.56 23.10
CA HIS A 31 4.21 -8.72 23.98
C HIS A 31 4.71 -10.01 23.32
N GLU A 32 4.66 -10.14 21.99
CA GLU A 32 5.16 -11.34 21.30
C GLU A 32 6.68 -11.38 21.19
N VAL A 33 7.33 -10.21 21.21
CA VAL A 33 8.80 -10.07 21.18
C VAL A 33 9.37 -10.07 22.58
N SER A 34 8.67 -9.45 23.54
CA SER A 34 9.08 -9.40 24.94
C SER A 34 8.64 -10.61 25.77
N MET A 35 8.08 -11.65 25.14
CA MET A 35 7.65 -12.88 25.80
C MET A 35 8.80 -13.51 26.58
N THR A 36 8.56 -13.88 27.83
CA THR A 36 9.53 -14.56 28.69
C THR A 36 9.63 -16.05 28.35
N LYS A 37 10.72 -16.71 28.77
CA LYS A 37 10.92 -18.14 28.52
C LYS A 37 9.82 -18.98 29.21
N ASP A 38 9.39 -18.57 30.39
CA ASP A 38 8.37 -19.30 31.16
C ASP A 38 7.00 -19.21 30.47
N GLU A 39 6.63 -18.04 29.95
CA GLU A 39 5.43 -17.85 29.13
C GLU A 39 5.47 -18.67 27.83
N PHE A 40 6.66 -18.80 27.23
CA PHE A 40 6.86 -19.63 26.04
C PHE A 40 6.60 -21.11 26.33
N VAL A 41 7.13 -21.62 27.44
CA VAL A 41 6.88 -23.00 27.90
C VAL A 41 5.41 -23.21 28.25
N GLN A 42 4.77 -22.24 28.91
CA GLN A 42 3.35 -22.31 29.24
C GLN A 42 2.47 -22.36 27.97
N LYS A 43 2.86 -21.66 26.90
CA LYS A 43 2.08 -21.55 25.66
C LYS A 43 2.27 -22.74 24.71
N PHE A 44 3.48 -23.29 24.61
CA PHE A 44 3.83 -24.34 23.64
C PHE A 44 4.14 -25.70 24.29
N GLY A 45 4.07 -25.79 25.62
CA GLY A 45 4.36 -27.00 26.39
C GLY A 45 5.85 -27.28 26.55
N ASP A 46 6.18 -28.32 27.31
CA ASP A 46 7.53 -28.89 27.37
C ASP A 46 7.42 -30.42 27.29
N PRO A 47 7.95 -31.08 26.23
CA PRO A 47 8.80 -30.53 25.18
C PRO A 47 8.02 -29.83 24.05
N VAL A 48 8.53 -28.67 23.61
CA VAL A 48 7.98 -27.93 22.46
C VAL A 48 8.26 -28.67 21.15
N ARG A 49 7.24 -28.91 20.33
CA ARG A 49 7.42 -29.46 18.97
C ARG A 49 7.64 -28.34 17.97
N CYS A 50 8.47 -28.57 16.95
CA CYS A 50 8.78 -27.54 15.95
C CYS A 50 7.57 -27.17 15.08
N GLU A 51 6.65 -28.10 14.86
CA GLU A 51 5.41 -27.91 14.09
C GLU A 51 4.51 -26.83 14.73
N ASP A 52 4.49 -26.79 16.06
CA ASP A 52 3.67 -25.85 16.85
C ASP A 52 4.21 -24.40 16.79
N LEU A 53 5.41 -24.20 16.24
CA LEU A 53 6.05 -22.88 16.11
C LEU A 53 5.72 -22.16 14.79
N THR A 54 4.78 -22.66 14.00
CA THR A 54 4.37 -22.03 12.73
C THR A 54 3.92 -20.58 12.94
N ILE A 55 4.48 -19.64 12.16
CA ILE A 55 4.18 -18.20 12.26
C ILE A 55 3.50 -17.73 10.98
N ASN A 56 2.22 -17.39 11.08
CA ASN A 56 1.49 -16.69 10.02
C ASN A 56 1.28 -15.23 10.45
N LYS A 57 2.01 -14.30 9.82
CA LYS A 57 1.91 -12.86 10.10
C LYS A 57 1.66 -12.09 8.80
N ALA A 58 0.72 -11.15 8.85
CA ALA A 58 0.48 -10.23 7.75
C ALA A 58 1.54 -9.11 7.75
N LEU A 59 1.89 -8.62 6.57
CA LEU A 59 2.61 -7.34 6.43
C LEU A 59 1.73 -6.24 7.05
N LYS A 60 2.33 -5.38 7.86
CA LYS A 60 1.63 -4.22 8.41
C LYS A 60 1.28 -3.33 7.22
N ASN A 61 0.01 -3.30 6.84
CA ASN A 61 -0.47 -2.25 5.95
C ASN A 61 -0.27 -0.92 6.67
N ASP A 62 0.20 0.07 5.92
CA ASP A 62 0.55 1.41 6.39
C ASP A 62 -0.68 2.25 6.81
N LEU A 63 -1.74 1.61 7.30
CA LEU A 63 -2.96 2.24 7.80
C LEU A 63 -2.64 3.32 8.84
N SER A 64 -1.56 3.15 9.63
CA SER A 64 -1.09 4.14 10.60
C SER A 64 -0.55 5.42 9.94
N GLN A 65 0.04 5.33 8.75
CA GLN A 65 0.43 6.50 7.96
C GLN A 65 -0.77 7.13 7.25
N GLN A 66 -1.80 6.34 6.94
CA GLN A 66 -3.01 6.82 6.27
C GLN A 66 -3.94 7.63 7.19
N GLU A 67 -3.86 7.48 8.51
CA GLU A 67 -4.67 8.26 9.46
C GLU A 67 -4.48 9.76 9.25
N GLY A 68 -3.25 10.21 9.02
CA GLY A 68 -2.95 11.62 8.75
C GLY A 68 -3.52 12.14 7.43
N GLU A 69 -3.52 11.30 6.39
CA GLU A 69 -4.06 11.65 5.07
C GLU A 69 -5.59 11.70 5.05
N LEU A 70 -6.25 10.93 5.90
CA LEU A 70 -7.71 10.85 5.98
C LEU A 70 -8.33 11.98 6.83
N LEU A 71 -7.52 12.73 7.59
CA LEU A 71 -7.97 13.87 8.41
C LEU A 71 -8.59 14.99 7.56
N PHE A 72 -8.15 15.15 6.32
CA PHE A 72 -8.63 16.20 5.42
C PHE A 72 -8.97 15.64 4.05
N ASN A 73 -10.10 16.07 3.50
CA ASN A 73 -10.47 15.67 2.14
C ASN A 73 -9.69 16.49 1.12
N VAL A 74 -8.77 15.82 0.40
CA VAL A 74 -7.92 16.42 -0.63
C VAL A 74 -8.71 17.07 -1.78
N THR A 75 -9.92 16.60 -2.08
CA THR A 75 -10.72 17.11 -3.22
C THR A 75 -11.35 18.47 -2.95
N ASN A 76 -11.51 18.85 -1.67
CA ASN A 76 -12.12 20.12 -1.29
C ASN A 76 -11.13 21.30 -1.32
N HIS A 77 -9.85 21.04 -1.59
CA HIS A 77 -8.82 22.07 -1.59
C HIS A 77 -8.93 22.95 -2.83
N VAL A 78 -8.81 24.27 -2.67
CA VAL A 78 -8.95 25.27 -3.75
C VAL A 78 -8.04 25.03 -4.95
N LEU A 79 -6.83 24.47 -4.72
CA LEU A 79 -5.87 24.17 -5.78
C LEU A 79 -6.14 22.83 -6.51
N VAL A 80 -7.07 22.02 -6.02
CA VAL A 80 -7.39 20.72 -6.59
C VAL A 80 -8.63 20.87 -7.50
N PRO A 81 -8.48 20.75 -8.83
CA PRO A 81 -9.60 20.86 -9.75
C PRO A 81 -10.51 19.62 -9.68
N GLU A 82 -11.65 19.69 -10.38
CA GLU A 82 -12.59 18.58 -10.45
C GLU A 82 -12.05 17.45 -11.33
N HIS A 83 -12.07 16.22 -10.82
CA HIS A 83 -11.63 15.01 -11.51
C HIS A 83 -12.80 14.05 -11.71
N GLN A 84 -12.99 13.59 -12.95
CA GLN A 84 -14.01 12.61 -13.32
C GLN A 84 -13.33 11.41 -14.01
N LEU A 85 -13.64 10.20 -13.54
CA LEU A 85 -13.18 8.97 -14.19
C LEU A 85 -13.96 8.74 -15.48
N LEU A 86 -13.26 8.48 -16.58
CA LEU A 86 -13.88 8.10 -17.84
C LEU A 86 -14.14 6.59 -17.88
N THR A 87 -15.28 6.22 -18.46
CA THR A 87 -15.57 4.83 -18.81
C THR A 87 -14.69 4.36 -19.98
N THR A 88 -14.65 3.06 -20.23
CA THR A 88 -13.91 2.48 -21.37
C THR A 88 -14.45 2.99 -22.71
N GLU A 89 -15.75 3.22 -22.81
CA GLU A 89 -16.40 3.76 -24.01
C GLU A 89 -16.04 5.24 -24.23
N GLU A 90 -16.11 6.06 -23.17
CA GLU A 90 -15.69 7.47 -23.22
C GLU A 90 -14.20 7.61 -23.54
N LYS A 91 -13.35 6.73 -22.98
CA LYS A 91 -11.93 6.66 -23.32
C LYS A 91 -11.73 6.37 -24.81
N LYS A 92 -12.45 5.38 -25.36
CA LYS A 92 -12.32 5.01 -26.77
C LYS A 92 -12.75 6.15 -27.70
N THR A 93 -13.92 6.74 -27.43
CA THR A 93 -14.43 7.89 -28.20
C THR A 93 -13.51 9.09 -28.12
N LEU A 94 -12.85 9.32 -26.99
CA LEU A 94 -11.84 10.36 -26.83
C LEU A 94 -10.60 10.11 -27.71
N LEU A 95 -10.07 8.89 -27.71
CA LEU A 95 -8.88 8.54 -28.51
C LEU A 95 -9.19 8.63 -30.00
N GLU A 96 -10.40 8.23 -30.42
CA GLU A 96 -10.87 8.36 -31.79
C GLU A 96 -11.06 9.82 -32.20
N ARG A 97 -11.71 10.64 -31.37
CA ARG A 97 -11.98 12.06 -31.67
C ARG A 97 -10.72 12.88 -31.89
N TYR A 98 -9.69 12.64 -31.07
CA TYR A 98 -8.42 13.37 -31.16
C TYR A 98 -7.36 12.62 -31.99
N THR A 99 -7.67 11.43 -32.47
CA THR A 99 -6.76 10.57 -33.25
C THR A 99 -5.44 10.32 -32.51
N LEU A 100 -5.51 10.06 -31.21
CA LEU A 100 -4.36 9.90 -30.30
C LEU A 100 -4.16 8.44 -29.88
N LYS A 101 -2.90 8.09 -29.61
CA LYS A 101 -2.54 6.85 -28.88
C LYS A 101 -2.59 7.11 -27.37
N GLU A 102 -2.90 6.07 -26.59
CA GLU A 102 -2.96 6.18 -25.12
C GLU A 102 -1.65 6.71 -24.51
N THR A 103 -0.52 6.32 -25.08
CA THR A 103 0.82 6.73 -24.64
C THR A 103 1.10 8.23 -24.81
N GLN A 104 0.33 8.93 -25.64
CA GLN A 104 0.48 10.37 -25.89
C GLN A 104 -0.26 11.21 -24.85
N LEU A 105 -1.12 10.60 -24.02
CA LEU A 105 -1.79 11.31 -22.95
C LEU A 105 -0.81 11.61 -21.80
N PRO A 106 -0.84 12.82 -21.22
CA PRO A 106 -0.09 13.12 -20.01
C PRO A 106 -0.42 12.14 -18.89
N ARG A 107 0.59 11.75 -18.10
CA ARG A 107 0.44 10.71 -17.08
C ARG A 107 0.12 11.31 -15.71
N ILE A 108 -0.74 10.65 -14.94
CA ILE A 108 -0.94 10.87 -13.50
C ILE A 108 -0.50 9.60 -12.77
N GLN A 109 0.25 9.74 -11.67
CA GLN A 109 0.72 8.59 -10.92
C GLN A 109 -0.43 7.98 -10.11
N VAL A 110 -0.53 6.65 -10.06
CA VAL A 110 -1.50 5.97 -9.18
C VAL A 110 -1.27 6.22 -7.69
N THR A 111 -0.07 6.66 -7.34
CA THR A 111 0.31 7.07 -5.98
C THR A 111 -0.15 8.48 -5.63
N ASP A 112 -0.62 9.29 -6.59
CA ASP A 112 -1.12 10.63 -6.34
C ASP A 112 -2.33 10.61 -5.39
N PRO A 113 -2.46 11.55 -4.42
CA PRO A 113 -3.57 11.55 -3.47
C PRO A 113 -4.95 11.56 -4.12
N VAL A 114 -5.12 12.30 -5.21
CA VAL A 114 -6.39 12.37 -5.96
C VAL A 114 -6.65 11.06 -6.70
N ALA A 115 -5.60 10.48 -7.30
CA ALA A 115 -5.70 9.18 -7.95
C ALA A 115 -6.09 8.07 -6.96
N ARG A 116 -5.52 8.11 -5.76
CA ARG A 116 -5.82 7.18 -4.66
C ARG A 116 -7.25 7.36 -4.14
N TYR A 117 -7.70 8.61 -3.96
CA TYR A 117 -9.05 8.93 -3.50
C TYR A 117 -10.14 8.35 -4.41
N TYR A 118 -9.99 8.50 -5.73
CA TYR A 118 -10.92 7.95 -6.71
C TYR A 118 -10.62 6.48 -7.11
N GLY A 119 -9.56 5.88 -6.56
CA GLY A 119 -9.18 4.49 -6.85
C GLY A 119 -8.77 4.24 -8.31
N LEU A 120 -8.07 5.18 -8.95
CA LEU A 120 -7.62 5.07 -10.33
C LEU A 120 -6.69 3.86 -10.50
N LYS A 121 -7.06 2.99 -11.44
CA LYS A 121 -6.22 1.85 -11.86
C LYS A 121 -5.34 2.24 -13.04
N PRO A 122 -4.13 1.66 -13.16
CA PRO A 122 -3.27 1.87 -14.33
C PRO A 122 -4.03 1.65 -15.64
N GLY A 123 -3.86 2.57 -16.60
CA GLY A 123 -4.52 2.51 -17.91
C GLY A 123 -5.90 3.18 -17.97
N GLN A 124 -6.47 3.60 -16.83
CA GLN A 124 -7.67 4.44 -16.82
C GLN A 124 -7.34 5.90 -17.10
N VAL A 125 -8.32 6.66 -17.59
CA VAL A 125 -8.17 8.07 -17.93
C VAL A 125 -9.08 8.91 -17.05
N ALA A 126 -8.53 9.96 -16.45
CA ALA A 126 -9.28 10.97 -15.72
C ALA A 126 -9.42 12.24 -16.56
N LYS A 127 -10.65 12.75 -16.62
CA LYS A 127 -10.98 14.08 -17.13
C LYS A 127 -10.84 15.08 -16.00
N ILE A 128 -10.03 16.10 -16.22
CA ILE A 128 -9.75 17.14 -15.24
C ILE A 128 -10.33 18.45 -15.78
N THR A 129 -11.23 19.05 -15.01
CA THR A 129 -11.84 20.33 -15.36
C THR A 129 -11.40 21.38 -14.37
N ARG A 130 -10.67 22.39 -14.87
CA ARG A 130 -10.20 23.53 -14.08
C ARG A 130 -10.76 24.84 -14.62
N THR A 131 -10.94 25.81 -13.73
CA THR A 131 -11.20 27.20 -14.12
C THR A 131 -9.95 27.77 -14.79
N SER A 132 -10.16 28.52 -15.86
CA SER A 132 -9.09 29.18 -16.62
C SER A 132 -9.45 30.64 -16.79
N GLU A 133 -8.51 31.53 -16.51
CA GLU A 133 -8.72 32.98 -16.62
C GLU A 133 -9.00 33.39 -18.06
N THR A 134 -8.37 32.75 -19.05
CA THR A 134 -8.52 33.10 -20.47
C THR A 134 -9.77 32.49 -21.10
N ALA A 135 -10.05 31.21 -20.82
CA ALA A 135 -11.07 30.43 -21.53
C ALA A 135 -12.31 30.13 -20.68
N GLY A 136 -12.37 30.62 -19.44
CA GLY A 136 -13.37 30.27 -18.44
C GLY A 136 -13.15 28.86 -17.87
N ARG A 137 -13.17 27.83 -18.73
CA ARG A 137 -12.94 26.42 -18.35
C ARG A 137 -11.89 25.79 -19.27
N TYR A 138 -10.97 25.05 -18.67
CA TYR A 138 -9.98 24.24 -19.38
C TYR A 138 -10.15 22.77 -19.00
N ILE A 139 -10.30 21.93 -20.02
CA ILE A 139 -10.48 20.48 -19.87
C ILE A 139 -9.20 19.79 -20.35
N THR A 140 -8.66 18.90 -19.52
CA THR A 140 -7.52 18.05 -19.87
C THR A 140 -7.77 16.61 -19.46
N TYR A 141 -7.04 15.68 -20.08
CA TYR A 141 -7.19 14.26 -19.86
C TYR A 141 -5.83 13.66 -19.49
N ARG A 142 -5.80 12.86 -18.42
CA ARG A 142 -4.57 12.22 -17.95
C ARG A 142 -4.74 10.71 -17.79
N LEU A 143 -3.72 9.96 -18.21
CA LEU A 143 -3.67 8.51 -18.10
C LEU A 143 -3.02 8.11 -16.76
N ALA A 144 -3.68 7.25 -16.01
CA ALA A 144 -3.13 6.66 -14.79
C ALA A 144 -1.95 5.73 -15.11
N ALA A 145 -0.80 6.00 -14.53
CA ALA A 145 0.44 5.24 -14.73
C ALA A 145 1.04 4.80 -13.40
N VAL A 146 1.68 3.63 -13.42
CA VAL A 146 2.50 3.15 -12.30
C VAL A 146 3.79 3.97 -12.26
N PRO A 147 4.29 4.38 -11.08
CA PRO A 147 5.59 5.04 -10.98
C PRO A 147 6.68 4.15 -11.58
N ASP A 148 7.58 4.75 -12.37
CA ASP A 148 8.72 4.03 -12.92
C ASP A 148 9.61 3.55 -11.77
N ARG A 149 9.86 2.24 -11.71
CA ARG A 149 10.87 1.69 -10.80
C ARG A 149 12.22 2.22 -11.28
N LYS A 150 12.74 3.25 -10.61
CA LYS A 150 14.11 3.71 -10.85
C LYS A 150 15.02 2.48 -10.71
N ARG A 151 15.77 2.16 -11.77
CA ARG A 151 16.91 1.25 -11.63
C ARG A 151 17.83 1.91 -10.61
N VAL A 152 18.09 1.21 -9.52
CA VAL A 152 19.17 1.56 -8.61
C VAL A 152 20.42 1.09 -9.35
N ASP A 153 21.18 2.05 -9.89
CA ASP A 153 22.49 1.81 -10.48
C ASP A 153 23.53 1.54 -9.38
#